data_AF-A0A9R1ECU4-F1
#
_entry.id   AF-A0A9R1ECU4-F1
#
_cell.length_a   1.000
_cell.length_b   1.000
_cell.length_c   1.000
_cell.angle_alpha   90.00
_cell.angle_beta   90.00
_cell.angle_gamma   90.00
#
_symmetry.space_group_name_H-M   'P 1'
#
loop_
_entity.id
_entity.type
_entity.pdbx_description
1 polymer ?
#
loop_
_entity_poly.entity_id
_entity_poly.type
_entity_poly.pdbx_seq_one_letter_code
_entity_poly.pdbx_strand_id
1 'polypeptide(L)'
;MLATTPSSSGVKLQPWGSCRRRAASPALLPATATGRIVVDSGRTPPSPLPLRAVASESAQTSRAPQPQPPPLDADEEKMLANYVPVFVMLPLDAITAENKVKDAEGLRAQLRRLREAGVDGVMADVWWGIVEGAGPGRYEWRAYRELFRLAQEEGLKLQVIMSFHACGGNVGDAVNIPIPAWVRDVGEADPDVYYSSPGGARNQEYLTIGVDDRPLFHGRTAIQLYADFMESFRENMADLLECGLIVDIEVGLGPAGELRYPSYPESQGWAFPGIGQFQCYDKYLEEDFRAAATDAGHPEWELPDDAGEYNDAPDDTRFFTADGAGATYLTEKGRFFLTWYSSKLIEHGDRILDEANRVFLGCTVKLAAKVSGIHWWYRHPSHAAELTAGYYNLDGRDGYRPIARMLARHDGAVLNFTCAEMRNSEQAEEAMSAPEELVQQVLSAGWREGIEVACENALPRYDRRAYNQMLKNARPNGVDLGGVPARRVAAVTYLRLTDELLAGNKYRAFRTFVRKMHADQDYCADPAQYHRPLKPLERSRPAVPMDRLLDVTTPEAPYPFDPETDMSVGGDLAELIDRVFDKIEWIFC
;
A
#
# COMPACT_ATOMS: atom_id res chain seq x y z
N MET A 1 33.15 27.71 -44.82
CA MET A 1 33.08 29.19 -44.75
C MET A 1 31.77 29.56 -44.10
N LEU A 2 31.85 30.34 -43.01
CA LEU A 2 30.79 31.14 -42.33
C LEU A 2 29.44 30.49 -41.99
N ALA A 3 29.16 30.36 -40.68
CA ALA A 3 27.93 30.76 -39.98
C ALA A 3 28.05 30.39 -38.48
N THR A 4 28.54 31.27 -37.60
CA THR A 4 27.78 32.15 -36.69
C THR A 4 26.89 31.42 -35.66
N THR A 5 27.42 31.32 -34.44
CA THR A 5 26.73 31.07 -33.16
C THR A 5 25.95 32.30 -32.67
N PRO A 6 24.82 32.14 -31.97
CA PRO A 6 24.29 33.17 -31.09
C PRO A 6 24.66 32.94 -29.63
N SER A 7 24.83 34.06 -28.94
CA SER A 7 25.39 34.26 -27.61
C SER A 7 24.42 33.95 -26.47
N SER A 8 24.97 33.38 -25.40
CA SER A 8 24.44 33.35 -24.04
C SER A 8 24.32 34.76 -23.43
N SER A 9 23.12 35.15 -23.01
CA SER A 9 22.90 36.29 -22.12
C SER A 9 22.78 35.79 -20.67
N GLY A 10 23.74 36.20 -19.84
CA GLY A 10 23.83 35.85 -18.43
C GLY A 10 22.77 36.54 -17.58
N VAL A 11 22.16 35.75 -16.70
CA VAL A 11 21.39 36.25 -15.55
C VAL A 11 22.34 36.31 -14.35
N LYS A 12 22.50 37.50 -13.80
CA LYS A 12 23.30 37.79 -12.60
C LYS A 12 22.60 37.24 -11.35
N LEU A 13 23.23 36.30 -10.67
CA LEU A 13 22.92 35.93 -9.29
C LEU A 13 23.31 37.07 -8.34
N GLN A 14 22.33 37.61 -7.60
CA GLN A 14 22.60 38.49 -6.44
C GLN A 14 22.77 37.63 -5.17
N PRO A 15 23.75 37.92 -4.30
CA PRO A 15 23.90 37.23 -3.03
C PRO A 15 22.88 37.74 -2.01
N TRP A 16 22.14 36.82 -1.39
CA TRP A 16 21.25 37.09 -0.27
C TRP A 16 22.03 37.60 0.94
N GLY A 17 21.61 38.77 1.42
CA GLY A 17 22.14 39.43 2.60
C GLY A 17 21.79 38.68 3.88
N SER A 18 22.81 38.54 4.74
CA SER A 18 22.72 38.01 6.09
C SER A 18 21.74 38.82 6.96
N CYS A 19 20.64 38.18 7.38
CA CYS A 19 19.78 38.74 8.42
C CYS A 19 20.22 38.18 9.78
N ARG A 20 21.01 38.97 10.53
CA ARG A 20 21.34 38.72 11.94
C ARG A 20 20.06 38.74 12.78
N ARG A 21 19.64 37.61 13.33
CA ARG A 21 18.69 37.58 14.46
C ARG A 21 19.46 37.53 15.77
N ARG A 22 19.12 38.47 16.65
CA ARG A 22 19.67 38.63 17.99
C ARG A 22 19.29 37.43 18.86
N ALA A 23 20.28 36.92 19.57
CA ALA A 23 20.11 36.03 20.70
C ALA A 23 19.36 36.74 21.84
N ALA A 24 18.42 36.05 22.47
CA ALA A 24 17.91 36.39 23.79
C ALA A 24 18.36 35.27 24.75
N SER A 25 19.11 35.66 25.78
CA SER A 25 19.55 34.77 26.87
C SER A 25 18.38 34.38 27.79
N PRO A 26 18.48 33.22 28.48
CA PRO A 26 17.40 32.69 29.32
C PRO A 26 17.42 33.30 30.72
N ALA A 27 16.25 33.56 31.28
CA ALA A 27 16.08 33.90 32.70
C ALA A 27 15.81 32.64 33.53
N LEU A 28 16.52 32.55 34.65
CA LEU A 28 16.50 31.47 35.64
C LEU A 28 15.44 31.67 36.75
N LEU A 29 14.79 30.56 37.12
CA LEU A 29 14.31 30.12 38.47
C LEU A 29 13.05 30.78 39.10
N PRO A 30 12.37 30.16 40.11
CA PRO A 30 12.70 28.94 40.88
C PRO A 30 11.56 27.91 41.09
N ALA A 31 11.91 26.83 41.80
CA ALA A 31 11.09 25.67 42.16
C ALA A 31 10.36 25.77 43.53
N THR A 32 9.47 24.78 43.72
CA THR A 32 8.89 24.20 44.96
C THR A 32 7.63 24.82 45.58
N ALA A 33 6.58 23.99 45.67
CA ALA A 33 5.83 23.75 46.91
C ALA A 33 4.99 22.46 46.79
N THR A 34 5.34 21.47 47.62
CA THR A 34 4.58 20.26 47.93
C THR A 34 3.41 20.61 48.87
N GLY A 35 2.20 20.17 48.53
CA GLY A 35 1.01 20.34 49.38
C GLY A 35 0.24 19.03 49.51
N ARG A 36 0.38 18.37 50.67
CA ARG A 36 -0.43 17.23 51.13
C ARG A 36 -1.90 17.66 51.29
N ILE A 37 -2.84 16.88 50.78
CA ILE A 37 -4.26 16.98 51.14
C ILE A 37 -4.57 15.92 52.20
N VAL A 38 -5.00 16.39 53.36
CA VAL A 38 -5.49 15.61 54.50
C VAL A 38 -6.99 15.39 54.31
N VAL A 39 -7.41 14.15 54.53
CA VAL A 39 -8.82 13.74 54.61
C VAL A 39 -9.40 14.18 55.96
N ASP A 40 -10.51 14.91 55.95
CA ASP A 40 -11.37 15.02 57.13
C ASP A 40 -12.83 14.71 56.75
N SER A 41 -13.44 13.94 57.63
CA SER A 41 -14.69 13.22 57.50
C SER A 41 -15.78 13.93 58.31
N GLY A 42 -16.94 14.17 57.70
CA GLY A 42 -18.17 14.35 58.45
C GLY A 42 -19.11 15.40 57.89
N ARG A 43 -20.14 14.94 57.17
CA ARG A 43 -21.55 15.31 57.40
C ARG A 43 -22.46 14.56 56.42
N THR A 44 -23.41 13.84 56.99
CA THR A 44 -24.52 13.13 56.34
C THR A 44 -25.46 14.10 55.61
N PRO A 45 -25.95 13.77 54.40
CA PRO A 45 -27.02 14.50 53.74
C PRO A 45 -28.42 13.92 54.07
N PRO A 46 -29.50 14.74 54.03
CA PRO A 46 -30.86 14.28 54.26
C PRO A 46 -31.49 13.64 53.00
N SER A 47 -32.47 12.75 53.23
CA SER A 47 -33.20 12.00 52.20
C SER A 47 -33.99 12.88 51.23
N PRO A 48 -34.17 12.48 49.94
CA PRO A 48 -34.94 13.24 48.97
C PRO A 48 -36.44 12.90 49.00
N LEU A 49 -37.27 13.93 48.88
CA LEU A 49 -38.70 13.88 48.51
C LEU A 49 -38.85 13.74 46.98
N PRO A 50 -39.98 13.19 46.46
CA PRO A 50 -40.09 12.76 45.07
C PRO A 50 -40.38 13.92 44.13
N LEU A 51 -39.51 14.15 43.15
CA LEU A 51 -39.75 15.08 42.05
C LEU A 51 -40.34 14.32 40.85
N ARG A 52 -41.53 14.80 40.44
CA ARG A 52 -42.23 14.42 39.21
C ARG A 52 -41.31 14.53 37.99
N ALA A 53 -41.17 13.43 37.26
CA ALA A 53 -40.56 13.41 35.94
C ALA A 53 -41.42 14.22 34.95
N VAL A 54 -40.81 15.23 34.34
CA VAL A 54 -41.30 15.84 33.09
C VAL A 54 -40.63 15.07 31.98
N ALA A 55 -41.43 14.36 31.18
CA ALA A 55 -40.95 13.62 30.02
C ALA A 55 -40.36 14.57 28.98
N SER A 56 -39.07 14.42 28.69
CA SER A 56 -38.46 14.94 27.47
C SER A 56 -38.76 13.94 26.35
N GLU A 57 -39.59 14.35 25.39
CA GLU A 57 -39.77 13.61 24.13
C GLU A 57 -38.43 13.54 23.39
N SER A 58 -37.77 12.39 23.47
CA SER A 58 -36.73 12.03 22.52
C SER A 58 -37.40 11.69 21.19
N ALA A 59 -37.18 12.52 20.17
CA ALA A 59 -37.52 12.18 18.79
C ALA A 59 -36.63 11.00 18.34
N GLN A 60 -37.10 9.78 18.62
CA GLN A 60 -36.62 8.57 17.94
C GLN A 60 -37.13 8.63 16.51
N THR A 61 -36.26 8.98 15.57
CA THR A 61 -36.45 8.60 14.17
C THR A 61 -36.26 7.09 14.08
N SER A 62 -37.35 6.33 14.29
CA SER A 62 -37.40 4.92 13.96
C SER A 62 -37.19 4.79 12.44
N ARG A 63 -35.98 4.40 12.02
CA ARG A 63 -35.75 3.95 10.65
C ARG A 63 -36.56 2.67 10.50
N ALA A 64 -37.62 2.71 9.69
CA ALA A 64 -38.37 1.52 9.32
C ALA A 64 -37.37 0.46 8.78
N PRO A 65 -37.55 -0.84 9.07
CA PRO A 65 -36.75 -1.87 8.42
C PRO A 65 -36.91 -1.69 6.92
N GLN A 66 -35.80 -1.51 6.20
CA GLN A 66 -35.88 -1.56 4.75
C GLN A 66 -36.44 -2.94 4.37
N PRO A 67 -37.40 -3.02 3.43
CA PRO A 67 -37.89 -4.30 2.97
C PRO A 67 -36.70 -5.13 2.49
N GLN A 68 -36.54 -6.32 3.04
CA GLN A 68 -35.54 -7.26 2.52
C GLN A 68 -35.84 -7.46 1.04
N PRO A 69 -34.83 -7.35 0.15
CA PRO A 69 -35.04 -7.65 -1.25
C PRO A 69 -35.61 -9.08 -1.39
N PRO A 70 -36.43 -9.34 -2.41
CA PRO A 70 -36.89 -10.69 -2.68
C PRO A 70 -35.68 -11.64 -2.76
N PRO A 71 -35.84 -12.92 -2.37
CA PRO A 71 -34.77 -13.90 -2.52
C PRO A 71 -34.30 -13.89 -3.97
N LEU A 72 -32.97 -13.80 -4.18
CA LEU A 72 -32.38 -13.96 -5.50
C LEU A 72 -32.79 -15.33 -6.05
N ASP A 73 -32.97 -15.42 -7.37
CA ASP A 73 -33.13 -16.74 -7.95
C ASP A 73 -31.81 -17.54 -7.84
N ALA A 74 -31.90 -18.86 -7.94
CA ALA A 74 -30.74 -19.73 -7.71
C ALA A 74 -29.60 -19.54 -8.72
N ASP A 75 -29.86 -18.90 -9.87
CA ASP A 75 -28.84 -18.62 -10.88
C ASP A 75 -28.19 -17.25 -10.63
N GLU A 76 -28.96 -16.26 -10.17
CA GLU A 76 -28.46 -14.98 -9.65
C GLU A 76 -27.55 -15.20 -8.43
N GLU A 77 -27.91 -16.08 -7.49
CA GLU A 77 -27.05 -16.42 -6.34
C GLU A 77 -25.70 -17.00 -6.78
N LYS A 78 -25.68 -17.90 -7.77
CA LYS A 78 -24.44 -18.48 -8.30
C LYS A 78 -23.60 -17.42 -9.00
N MET A 79 -24.20 -16.54 -9.79
CA MET A 79 -23.47 -15.45 -10.45
C MET A 79 -22.93 -14.45 -9.42
N LEU A 80 -23.69 -14.13 -8.37
CA LEU A 80 -23.24 -13.25 -7.30
C LEU A 80 -22.06 -13.87 -6.51
N ALA A 81 -21.99 -15.19 -6.40
CA ALA A 81 -20.83 -15.89 -5.84
C ALA A 81 -19.52 -15.71 -6.64
N ASN A 82 -19.57 -15.09 -7.83
CA ASN A 82 -18.42 -14.74 -8.68
C ASN A 82 -18.00 -13.26 -8.59
N TYR A 83 -18.76 -12.43 -7.87
CA TYR A 83 -18.56 -10.99 -7.70
C TYR A 83 -17.18 -10.63 -7.16
N VAL A 84 -16.47 -9.69 -7.78
CA VAL A 84 -15.24 -9.12 -7.22
C VAL A 84 -15.48 -7.63 -6.97
N PRO A 85 -15.42 -7.15 -5.71
CA PRO A 85 -15.62 -5.75 -5.42
C PRO A 85 -14.52 -4.89 -6.06
N VAL A 86 -14.92 -3.73 -6.56
CA VAL A 86 -14.03 -2.75 -7.20
C VAL A 86 -13.95 -1.51 -6.34
N PHE A 87 -12.73 -1.17 -5.92
CA PHE A 87 -12.39 0.07 -5.25
C PHE A 87 -11.68 1.01 -6.21
N VAL A 88 -11.69 2.31 -5.90
CA VAL A 88 -10.94 3.32 -6.67
C VAL A 88 -10.10 4.16 -5.72
N MET A 89 -8.80 4.29 -6.02
CA MET A 89 -7.92 5.16 -5.25
C MET A 89 -8.36 6.63 -5.38
N LEU A 90 -8.44 7.36 -4.26
CA LEU A 90 -8.71 8.80 -4.26
C LEU A 90 -7.49 9.60 -4.77
N PRO A 91 -7.62 10.86 -5.18
CA PRO A 91 -6.48 11.70 -5.53
C PRO A 91 -5.46 11.80 -4.38
N LEU A 92 -4.16 11.79 -4.69
CA LEU A 92 -3.08 11.85 -3.68
C LEU A 92 -3.16 13.10 -2.78
N ASP A 93 -3.65 14.21 -3.33
CA ASP A 93 -3.86 15.50 -2.64
C ASP A 93 -5.31 15.73 -2.19
N ALA A 94 -6.11 14.67 -2.02
CA ALA A 94 -7.45 14.80 -1.45
C ALA A 94 -7.43 15.52 -0.09
N ILE A 95 -6.36 15.31 0.70
CA ILE A 95 -6.02 16.09 1.89
C ILE A 95 -4.79 16.96 1.58
N THR A 96 -4.88 18.27 1.87
CA THR A 96 -3.75 19.20 1.72
C THR A 96 -2.73 19.05 2.84
N ALA A 97 -1.53 19.59 2.64
CA ALA A 97 -0.47 19.62 3.65
C ALA A 97 -0.88 20.33 4.96
N GLU A 98 -1.85 21.24 4.90
CA GLU A 98 -2.44 21.93 6.06
C GLU A 98 -3.57 21.13 6.74
N ASN A 99 -3.70 19.84 6.42
CA ASN A 99 -4.70 18.93 6.97
C ASN A 99 -6.14 19.45 6.74
N LYS A 100 -6.50 19.62 5.46
CA LYS A 100 -7.85 20.01 5.00
C LYS A 100 -8.24 19.22 3.76
N VAL A 101 -9.53 18.96 3.58
CA VAL A 101 -10.03 18.44 2.31
C VAL A 101 -9.86 19.51 1.23
N LYS A 102 -9.14 19.20 0.15
CA LYS A 102 -8.73 20.18 -0.88
C LYS A 102 -9.93 20.80 -1.61
N ASP A 103 -10.84 19.96 -2.08
CA ASP A 103 -12.08 20.36 -2.77
C ASP A 103 -13.20 19.36 -2.43
N ALA A 104 -13.92 19.63 -1.33
CA ALA A 104 -14.94 18.73 -0.82
C ALA A 104 -16.16 18.61 -1.76
N GLU A 105 -16.55 19.69 -2.45
CA GLU A 105 -17.70 19.69 -3.35
C GLU A 105 -17.37 18.95 -4.66
N GLY A 106 -16.21 19.26 -5.26
CA GLY A 106 -15.74 18.56 -6.45
C GLY A 106 -15.53 17.08 -6.20
N LEU A 107 -14.87 16.73 -5.08
CA LEU A 107 -14.68 15.33 -4.70
C LEU A 107 -16.00 14.61 -4.48
N ARG A 108 -16.98 15.23 -3.79
CA ARG A 108 -18.32 14.65 -3.62
C ARG A 108 -18.99 14.36 -4.96
N ALA A 109 -18.89 15.27 -5.93
CA ALA A 109 -19.43 15.04 -7.28
C ALA A 109 -18.75 13.85 -7.98
N GLN A 110 -17.43 13.72 -7.85
CA GLN A 110 -16.69 12.58 -8.40
C GLN A 110 -17.07 11.26 -7.71
N LEU A 111 -17.19 11.24 -6.38
CA LEU A 111 -17.63 10.07 -5.59
C LEU A 111 -19.03 9.62 -6.01
N ARG A 112 -19.96 10.55 -6.23
CA ARG A 112 -21.30 10.22 -6.74
C ARG A 112 -21.24 9.49 -8.09
N ARG A 113 -20.38 9.94 -8.99
CA ARG A 113 -20.18 9.27 -10.28
C ARG A 113 -19.61 7.86 -10.09
N LEU A 114 -18.64 7.67 -9.20
CA LEU A 114 -18.18 6.31 -8.86
C LEU A 114 -19.33 5.43 -8.36
N ARG A 115 -20.20 5.96 -7.50
CA ARG A 115 -21.38 5.23 -7.01
C ARG A 115 -22.33 4.83 -8.13
N GLU A 116 -22.63 5.74 -9.07
CA GLU A 116 -23.44 5.50 -10.28
C GLU A 116 -22.81 4.46 -11.23
N ALA A 117 -21.49 4.32 -11.19
CA ALA A 117 -20.75 3.29 -11.92
C ALA A 117 -20.84 1.90 -11.27
N GLY A 118 -21.34 1.80 -10.04
CA GLY A 118 -21.42 0.56 -9.28
C GLY A 118 -20.23 0.33 -8.34
N VAL A 119 -19.22 1.20 -8.31
CA VAL A 119 -18.01 1.05 -7.49
C VAL A 119 -18.32 0.77 -6.02
N ASP A 120 -17.70 -0.24 -5.43
CA ASP A 120 -17.97 -0.72 -4.06
C ASP A 120 -17.46 0.25 -3.00
N GLY A 121 -16.31 0.86 -3.24
CA GLY A 121 -15.69 1.78 -2.32
C GLY A 121 -14.52 2.55 -2.90
N VAL A 122 -13.82 3.27 -2.04
CA VAL A 122 -12.61 4.02 -2.40
C VAL A 122 -11.47 3.68 -1.46
N MET A 123 -10.24 3.86 -1.95
CA MET A 123 -9.02 3.69 -1.17
C MET A 123 -8.38 5.05 -0.89
N ALA A 124 -7.96 5.29 0.35
CA ALA A 124 -7.39 6.57 0.77
C ALA A 124 -6.11 6.40 1.59
N ASP A 125 -5.07 7.14 1.20
CA ASP A 125 -3.83 7.28 1.96
C ASP A 125 -4.03 8.13 3.21
N VAL A 126 -3.76 7.55 4.39
CA VAL A 126 -3.74 8.25 5.68
C VAL A 126 -2.30 8.64 6.00
N TRP A 127 -1.89 9.80 5.49
CA TRP A 127 -0.52 10.28 5.51
C TRP A 127 -0.03 10.59 6.93
N TRP A 128 0.98 9.83 7.38
CA TRP A 128 1.62 10.03 8.67
C TRP A 128 2.14 11.47 8.84
N GLY A 129 2.80 12.00 7.80
CA GLY A 129 3.35 13.35 7.77
C GLY A 129 2.33 14.48 7.95
N ILE A 130 1.07 14.26 7.59
CA ILE A 130 -0.03 15.22 7.76
C ILE A 130 -0.63 15.08 9.16
N VAL A 131 -0.96 13.86 9.56
CA VAL A 131 -1.71 13.60 10.79
C VAL A 131 -0.87 13.84 12.04
N GLU A 132 0.39 13.38 12.08
CA GLU A 132 1.31 13.57 13.22
C GLU A 132 2.32 14.70 12.95
N GLY A 133 1.96 15.66 12.08
CA GLY A 133 2.84 16.76 11.67
C GLY A 133 3.16 17.76 12.79
N ALA A 134 2.30 17.90 13.80
CA ALA A 134 2.44 18.88 14.89
C ALA A 134 3.45 18.47 15.98
N GLY A 135 3.96 17.24 15.94
CA GLY A 135 4.94 16.70 16.87
C GLY A 135 4.60 15.28 17.37
N PRO A 136 5.52 14.65 18.11
CA PRO A 136 5.34 13.29 18.62
C PRO A 136 4.04 13.12 19.43
N GLY A 137 3.19 12.16 19.05
CA GLY A 137 1.93 11.86 19.73
C GLY A 137 0.83 12.91 19.54
N ARG A 138 1.01 13.87 18.62
CA ARG A 138 0.04 14.95 18.35
C ARG A 138 -0.67 14.70 17.03
N TYR A 139 -1.69 13.85 17.09
CA TYR A 139 -2.50 13.45 15.94
C TYR A 139 -3.66 14.42 15.69
N GLU A 140 -3.88 14.81 14.43
CA GLU A 140 -5.03 15.61 14.01
C GLU A 140 -5.83 14.88 12.91
N TRP A 141 -7.02 14.41 13.26
CA TRP A 141 -7.84 13.52 12.43
C TRP A 141 -8.99 14.23 11.70
N ARG A 142 -9.22 15.52 11.95
CA ARG A 142 -10.43 16.22 11.50
C ARG A 142 -10.66 16.13 9.98
N ALA A 143 -9.64 16.35 9.16
CA ALA A 143 -9.82 16.34 7.70
C ALA A 143 -10.09 14.93 7.16
N TYR A 144 -9.44 13.92 7.73
CA TYR A 144 -9.72 12.52 7.40
C TYR A 144 -11.13 12.10 7.81
N ARG A 145 -11.62 12.55 8.97
CA ARG A 145 -13.02 12.34 9.37
C ARG A 145 -14.00 13.01 8.39
N GLU A 146 -13.67 14.20 7.91
CA GLU A 146 -14.47 14.88 6.88
C GLU A 146 -14.46 14.11 5.55
N LEU A 147 -13.29 13.70 5.07
CA LEU A 147 -13.12 12.89 3.85
C LEU A 147 -13.92 11.58 3.92
N PHE A 148 -13.82 10.85 5.03
CA PHE A 148 -14.53 9.58 5.20
C PHE A 148 -16.04 9.75 5.28
N ARG A 149 -16.52 10.87 5.82
CA ARG A 149 -17.94 11.21 5.79
C ARG A 149 -18.42 11.50 4.37
N LEU A 150 -17.62 12.14 3.51
CA LEU A 150 -17.98 12.32 2.10
C LEU A 150 -18.20 10.96 1.41
N ALA A 151 -17.30 9.99 1.62
CA ALA A 151 -17.45 8.64 1.08
C ALA A 151 -18.69 7.92 1.65
N GLN A 152 -18.92 8.05 2.97
CA GLN A 152 -20.09 7.48 3.64
C GLN A 152 -21.40 8.04 3.10
N GLU A 153 -21.49 9.36 2.91
CA GLU A 153 -22.68 10.06 2.42
C GLU A 153 -23.04 9.65 0.98
N GLU A 154 -22.04 9.36 0.14
CA GLU A 154 -22.25 8.86 -1.22
C GLU A 154 -22.32 7.31 -1.30
N GLY A 155 -22.35 6.62 -0.14
CA GLY A 155 -22.59 5.17 -0.08
C GLY A 155 -21.43 4.31 -0.58
N LEU A 156 -20.20 4.75 -0.36
CA LEU A 156 -18.96 4.06 -0.72
C LEU A 156 -18.24 3.54 0.52
N LYS A 157 -17.75 2.30 0.47
CA LYS A 157 -16.88 1.72 1.50
C LYS A 157 -15.47 2.32 1.45
N LEU A 158 -14.67 2.07 2.49
CA LEU A 158 -13.30 2.58 2.59
C LEU A 158 -12.28 1.45 2.80
N GLN A 159 -11.25 1.46 1.97
CA GLN A 159 -9.95 0.88 2.28
C GLN A 159 -9.04 2.04 2.72
N VAL A 160 -8.37 1.90 3.86
CA VAL A 160 -7.51 2.98 4.39
C VAL A 160 -6.08 2.48 4.49
N ILE A 161 -5.14 3.25 3.95
CA ILE A 161 -3.72 2.92 3.99
C ILE A 161 -3.09 3.67 5.17
N MET A 162 -2.42 2.97 6.06
CA MET A 162 -1.57 3.56 7.08
C MET A 162 -0.26 3.99 6.42
N SER A 163 -0.26 5.16 5.79
CA SER A 163 0.83 5.63 4.92
C SER A 163 1.98 6.22 5.74
N PHE A 164 2.83 5.33 6.26
CA PHE A 164 4.06 5.66 7.01
C PHE A 164 5.24 6.11 6.14
N HIS A 165 4.99 6.36 4.86
CA HIS A 165 5.97 6.75 3.85
C HIS A 165 5.68 8.15 3.30
N ALA A 166 6.64 8.74 2.61
CA ALA A 166 6.46 9.99 1.89
C ALA A 166 5.82 9.77 0.51
N CYS A 167 5.06 10.77 0.04
CA CYS A 167 4.61 10.90 -1.35
C CYS A 167 5.51 11.90 -2.08
N GLY A 168 5.87 11.66 -3.35
CA GLY A 168 6.56 12.63 -4.22
C GLY A 168 7.83 12.13 -4.89
N GLY A 169 8.28 10.91 -4.58
CA GLY A 169 9.56 10.35 -5.01
C GLY A 169 9.45 9.15 -5.96
N ASN A 170 8.24 8.64 -6.18
CA ASN A 170 7.96 7.48 -7.02
C ASN A 170 7.17 7.87 -8.28
N VAL A 171 7.15 6.95 -9.25
CA VAL A 171 6.40 7.09 -10.50
C VAL A 171 4.92 7.36 -10.20
N GLY A 172 4.40 8.46 -10.74
CA GLY A 172 2.99 8.84 -10.60
C GLY A 172 2.67 9.75 -9.41
N ASP A 173 3.64 10.07 -8.55
CA ASP A 173 3.45 11.01 -7.46
C ASP A 173 3.37 12.46 -7.99
N ALA A 174 2.17 13.06 -7.92
CA ALA A 174 1.96 14.45 -8.33
C ALA A 174 2.16 15.47 -7.18
N VAL A 175 2.44 14.98 -5.97
CA VAL A 175 2.37 15.74 -4.71
C VAL A 175 3.55 15.35 -3.84
N ASN A 176 4.12 16.33 -3.12
CA ASN A 176 5.17 16.07 -2.14
C ASN A 176 4.61 16.15 -0.72
N ILE A 177 4.48 14.99 -0.05
CA ILE A 177 4.05 14.86 1.34
C ILE A 177 5.14 14.09 2.08
N PRO A 178 6.07 14.76 2.78
CA PRO A 178 7.13 14.09 3.51
C PRO A 178 6.60 13.41 4.78
N ILE A 179 7.38 12.49 5.36
CA ILE A 179 7.17 12.03 6.74
C ILE A 179 7.28 13.21 7.74
N PRO A 180 6.78 13.08 9.00
CA PRO A 180 6.70 14.20 9.92
C PRO A 180 8.02 14.94 10.10
N ALA A 181 7.97 16.27 10.16
CA ALA A 181 9.16 17.10 10.28
C ALA A 181 10.02 16.72 11.50
N TRP A 182 9.40 16.42 12.64
CA TRP A 182 10.12 16.03 13.86
C TRP A 182 10.86 14.69 13.72
N VAL A 183 10.43 13.79 12.83
CA VAL A 183 11.15 12.56 12.49
C VAL A 183 12.35 12.90 11.61
N ARG A 184 12.15 13.82 10.65
CA ARG A 184 13.23 14.29 9.79
C ARG A 184 14.31 15.02 10.56
N ASP A 185 13.97 15.77 11.61
CA ASP A 185 14.93 16.39 12.53
C ASP A 185 15.82 15.33 13.22
N VAL A 186 15.29 14.15 13.53
CA VAL A 186 16.11 13.01 14.03
C VAL A 186 17.06 12.53 12.93
N GLY A 187 16.58 12.42 11.70
CA GLY A 187 17.40 12.04 10.54
C GLY A 187 18.46 13.06 10.14
N GLU A 188 18.30 14.34 10.48
CA GLU A 188 19.37 15.35 10.34
C GLU A 188 20.53 15.09 11.31
N ALA A 189 20.23 14.63 12.52
CA ALA A 189 21.22 14.28 13.53
C ALA A 189 21.83 12.89 13.30
N ASP A 190 21.03 11.94 12.80
CA ASP A 190 21.43 10.58 12.48
C ASP A 190 20.87 10.14 11.12
N PRO A 191 21.61 10.36 10.01
CA PRO A 191 21.15 10.01 8.67
C PRO A 191 20.94 8.51 8.44
N ASP A 192 21.48 7.65 9.32
CA ASP A 192 21.32 6.19 9.22
C ASP A 192 19.95 5.70 9.67
N VAL A 193 19.02 6.59 10.07
CA VAL A 193 17.59 6.22 10.23
C VAL A 193 16.88 5.99 8.90
N TYR A 194 17.54 6.27 7.77
CA TYR A 194 17.03 6.11 6.42
C TYR A 194 17.73 5.00 5.66
N TYR A 195 17.01 4.39 4.73
CA TYR A 195 17.62 3.46 3.78
C TYR A 195 18.73 4.13 2.97
N SER A 196 19.77 3.34 2.68
CA SER A 196 21.01 3.88 2.14
C SER A 196 21.59 2.99 1.07
N SER A 197 21.96 3.62 -0.06
CA SER A 197 22.60 2.95 -1.19
C SER A 197 24.11 2.73 -0.94
N PRO A 198 24.81 1.90 -1.75
CA PRO A 198 26.26 1.70 -1.63
C PRO A 198 27.06 3.01 -1.72
N GLY A 199 26.56 3.98 -2.50
CA GLY A 199 27.16 5.31 -2.65
C GLY A 199 26.90 6.28 -1.48
N GLY A 200 26.18 5.83 -0.44
CA GLY A 200 25.81 6.63 0.73
C GLY A 200 24.64 7.58 0.52
N ALA A 201 23.91 7.46 -0.59
CA ALA A 201 22.69 8.26 -0.82
C ALA A 201 21.60 7.82 0.16
N ARG A 202 20.97 8.78 0.84
CA ARG A 202 19.94 8.52 1.86
C ARG A 202 18.55 8.71 1.27
N ASN A 203 17.69 7.70 1.36
CA ASN A 203 16.30 7.80 0.94
C ASN A 203 15.39 8.17 2.13
N GLN A 204 14.88 9.41 2.12
CA GLN A 204 14.04 9.96 3.21
C GLN A 204 12.55 9.61 3.09
N GLU A 205 12.17 8.72 2.18
CA GLU A 205 10.78 8.32 1.99
C GLU A 205 10.24 7.47 3.14
N TYR A 206 11.08 6.64 3.76
CA TYR A 206 10.70 5.71 4.81
C TYR A 206 11.88 5.45 5.76
N LEU A 207 11.59 5.01 6.98
CA LEU A 207 12.61 4.66 7.97
C LEU A 207 13.21 3.29 7.66
N THR A 208 14.53 3.12 7.76
CA THR A 208 15.15 1.80 7.51
C THR A 208 14.65 0.75 8.50
N ILE A 209 14.47 -0.49 8.05
CA ILE A 209 14.15 -1.64 8.93
C ILE A 209 15.18 -1.78 10.07
N GLY A 210 16.42 -1.32 9.85
CA GLY A 210 17.47 -1.31 10.88
C GLY A 210 17.11 -0.53 12.16
N VAL A 211 16.11 0.37 12.11
CA VAL A 211 15.67 1.17 13.27
C VAL A 211 14.33 0.74 13.87
N ASP A 212 13.75 -0.39 13.43
CA ASP A 212 12.47 -0.93 13.93
C ASP A 212 12.40 -0.97 15.47
N ASP A 213 13.49 -1.38 16.11
CA ASP A 213 13.63 -1.53 17.58
C ASP A 213 14.53 -0.51 18.26
N ARG A 214 15.03 0.48 17.52
CA ARG A 214 15.97 1.44 18.07
C ARG A 214 15.18 2.63 18.65
N PRO A 215 15.30 2.94 19.96
CA PRO A 215 14.49 3.99 20.61
C PRO A 215 15.01 5.41 20.31
N LEU A 216 15.11 5.75 19.03
CA LEU A 216 15.74 6.99 18.51
C LEU A 216 14.75 8.15 18.44
N PHE A 217 13.45 7.87 18.38
CA PHE A 217 12.42 8.85 18.04
C PHE A 217 11.76 9.39 19.31
N HIS A 218 12.49 10.26 20.03
CA HIS A 218 12.10 10.80 21.33
C HIS A 218 11.79 9.70 22.37
N GLY A 219 12.59 8.63 22.36
CA GLY A 219 12.46 7.48 23.27
C GLY A 219 11.57 6.35 22.76
N ARG A 220 10.90 6.52 21.61
CA ARG A 220 10.13 5.47 20.92
C ARG A 220 10.94 4.80 19.80
N THR A 221 10.64 3.54 19.51
CA THR A 221 11.13 2.82 18.32
C THR A 221 10.24 3.09 17.10
N ALA A 222 10.70 2.80 15.88
CA ALA A 222 9.87 3.01 14.68
C ALA A 222 8.57 2.19 14.72
N ILE A 223 8.63 0.92 15.13
CA ILE A 223 7.42 0.08 15.30
C ILE A 223 6.44 0.69 16.32
N GLN A 224 6.95 1.27 17.42
CA GLN A 224 6.08 1.97 18.38
C GLN A 224 5.40 3.20 17.78
N LEU A 225 6.09 3.95 16.90
CA LEU A 225 5.44 5.06 16.18
C LEU A 225 4.26 4.57 15.34
N TYR A 226 4.46 3.48 14.60
CA TYR A 226 3.43 2.89 13.75
C TYR A 226 2.25 2.36 14.58
N ALA A 227 2.54 1.67 15.68
CA ALA A 227 1.53 1.16 16.61
C ALA A 227 0.71 2.30 17.23
N ASP A 228 1.36 3.33 17.80
CA ASP A 228 0.69 4.48 18.42
C ASP A 228 -0.21 5.22 17.41
N PHE A 229 0.25 5.34 16.16
CA PHE A 229 -0.53 5.95 15.08
C PHE A 229 -1.79 5.15 14.76
N MET A 230 -1.67 3.83 14.62
CA MET A 230 -2.80 2.94 14.38
C MET A 230 -3.77 2.92 15.57
N GLU A 231 -3.27 2.96 16.81
CA GLU A 231 -4.11 3.04 18.01
C GLU A 231 -4.94 4.32 18.02
N SER A 232 -4.29 5.46 17.79
CA SER A 232 -4.94 6.75 17.66
C SER A 232 -5.97 6.76 16.53
N PHE A 233 -5.67 6.14 15.39
CA PHE A 233 -6.63 5.99 14.28
C PHE A 233 -7.85 5.18 14.70
N ARG A 234 -7.64 4.00 15.32
CA ARG A 234 -8.74 3.14 15.80
C ARG A 234 -9.67 3.89 16.74
N GLU A 235 -9.13 4.59 17.72
CA GLU A 235 -9.91 5.34 18.70
C GLU A 235 -10.71 6.48 18.04
N ASN A 236 -10.06 7.25 17.17
CA ASN A 236 -10.66 8.43 16.55
C ASN A 236 -11.59 8.10 15.37
N MET A 237 -11.57 6.86 14.88
CA MET A 237 -12.43 6.35 13.80
C MET A 237 -13.36 5.21 14.26
N ALA A 238 -13.51 5.00 15.57
CA ALA A 238 -14.29 3.91 16.13
C ALA A 238 -15.72 3.84 15.57
N ASP A 239 -16.40 4.99 15.43
CA ASP A 239 -17.75 5.07 14.86
C ASP A 239 -17.81 4.59 13.39
N LEU A 240 -16.76 4.85 12.62
CA LEU A 240 -16.65 4.46 11.21
C LEU A 240 -16.28 2.97 11.04
N LEU A 241 -15.47 2.45 11.97
CA LEU A 241 -15.17 1.01 12.07
C LEU A 241 -16.41 0.21 12.51
N GLU A 242 -17.13 0.68 13.53
CA GLU A 242 -18.32 0.02 14.08
C GLU A 242 -19.49 -0.04 13.08
N CYS A 243 -19.71 1.03 12.31
CA CYS A 243 -20.74 1.02 11.26
C CYS A 243 -20.32 0.28 9.97
N GLY A 244 -19.11 -0.30 9.94
CA GLY A 244 -18.59 -1.07 8.82
C GLY A 244 -18.35 -0.25 7.56
N LEU A 245 -18.05 1.05 7.69
CA LEU A 245 -17.66 1.90 6.56
C LEU A 245 -16.27 1.49 6.06
N ILE A 246 -15.32 1.36 6.99
CA ILE A 246 -13.97 0.89 6.72
C ILE A 246 -14.01 -0.63 6.68
N VAL A 247 -13.54 -1.22 5.58
CA VAL A 247 -13.57 -2.68 5.34
C VAL A 247 -12.19 -3.31 5.43
N ASP A 248 -11.14 -2.52 5.26
CA ASP A 248 -9.75 -2.97 5.21
C ASP A 248 -8.80 -1.88 5.72
N ILE A 249 -7.78 -2.31 6.47
CA ILE A 249 -6.63 -1.50 6.87
C ILE A 249 -5.40 -2.03 6.13
N GLU A 250 -4.96 -1.31 5.11
CA GLU A 250 -3.69 -1.60 4.44
C GLU A 250 -2.56 -0.96 5.25
N VAL A 251 -1.63 -1.78 5.73
CA VAL A 251 -0.53 -1.32 6.57
C VAL A 251 0.66 -0.99 5.68
N GLY A 252 1.12 0.26 5.67
CA GLY A 252 2.30 0.66 4.91
C GLY A 252 3.57 0.04 5.50
N LEU A 253 4.33 -0.70 4.70
CA LEU A 253 5.48 -1.49 5.16
C LEU A 253 6.81 -1.06 4.52
N GLY A 254 6.83 0.11 3.89
CA GLY A 254 7.98 0.60 3.15
C GLY A 254 7.65 1.72 2.16
N PRO A 255 8.55 1.98 1.20
CA PRO A 255 8.36 2.97 0.14
C PRO A 255 7.06 2.71 -0.64
N ALA A 256 6.31 3.77 -0.94
CA ALA A 256 4.96 3.70 -1.52
C ALA A 256 3.96 2.81 -0.75
N GLY A 257 4.23 2.52 0.53
CA GLY A 257 3.44 1.63 1.37
C GLY A 257 3.72 0.14 1.14
N GLU A 258 4.59 -0.19 0.19
CA GLU A 258 4.88 -1.56 -0.23
C GLU A 258 5.92 -2.20 0.68
N LEU A 259 5.76 -3.49 0.96
CA LEU A 259 6.76 -4.28 1.67
C LEU A 259 7.95 -4.55 0.75
N ARG A 260 8.87 -3.57 0.63
CA ARG A 260 10.11 -3.68 -0.14
C ARG A 260 11.16 -2.66 0.31
N TYR A 261 12.35 -2.79 -0.25
CA TYR A 261 13.38 -1.75 -0.20
C TYR A 261 13.16 -0.68 -1.29
N PRO A 262 13.69 0.56 -1.11
CA PRO A 262 13.63 1.61 -2.14
C PRO A 262 14.73 1.41 -3.20
N SER A 263 14.71 0.29 -3.91
CA SER A 263 15.80 -0.09 -4.84
C SER A 263 15.77 0.62 -6.19
N TYR A 264 14.64 1.24 -6.56
CA TYR A 264 14.45 1.94 -7.84
C TYR A 264 13.95 3.40 -7.67
N PRO A 265 14.63 4.25 -6.86
CA PRO A 265 14.16 5.60 -6.58
C PRO A 265 14.40 6.52 -7.78
N GLU A 266 13.32 7.00 -8.41
CA GLU A 266 13.36 7.93 -9.53
C GLU A 266 14.06 9.25 -9.13
N SER A 267 13.88 9.67 -7.88
CA SER A 267 14.55 10.82 -7.26
C SER A 267 16.09 10.73 -7.21
N GLN A 268 16.67 9.53 -7.34
CA GLN A 268 18.11 9.32 -7.40
C GLN A 268 18.60 8.93 -8.80
N GLY A 269 17.76 9.12 -9.81
CA GLY A 269 18.11 8.93 -11.22
C GLY A 269 17.97 7.50 -11.74
N TRP A 270 17.32 6.60 -10.99
CA TRP A 270 16.88 5.32 -11.54
C TRP A 270 15.88 5.56 -12.69
N ALA A 271 16.00 4.79 -13.75
CA ALA A 271 15.07 4.75 -14.87
C ALA A 271 14.79 3.30 -15.27
N PHE A 272 13.53 3.00 -15.58
CA PHE A 272 13.15 1.69 -16.09
C PHE A 272 13.91 1.36 -17.40
N PRO A 273 14.46 0.14 -17.59
CA PRO A 273 14.36 -1.04 -16.71
C PRO A 273 15.63 -1.31 -15.88
N GLY A 274 16.29 -0.32 -15.27
CA GLY A 274 17.51 -0.54 -14.48
C GLY A 274 17.35 -1.57 -13.35
N ILE A 275 18.41 -2.34 -13.04
CA ILE A 275 18.40 -3.38 -11.99
C ILE A 275 18.14 -2.85 -10.57
N GLY A 276 18.31 -1.55 -10.34
CA GLY A 276 18.21 -0.96 -9.00
C GLY A 276 19.48 -1.15 -8.16
N GLN A 277 19.41 -0.83 -6.87
CA GLN A 277 20.51 -1.08 -5.92
C GLN A 277 19.99 -1.63 -4.59
N PHE A 278 20.80 -2.48 -3.94
CA PHE A 278 20.58 -2.88 -2.54
C PHE A 278 20.59 -1.65 -1.61
N GLN A 279 19.71 -1.62 -0.61
CA GLN A 279 19.48 -0.45 0.25
C GLN A 279 19.80 -0.73 1.73
N CYS A 280 20.87 -1.49 1.99
CA CYS A 280 21.24 -1.98 3.32
C CYS A 280 22.54 -1.38 3.88
N TYR A 281 22.96 -0.21 3.39
CA TYR A 281 24.24 0.42 3.77
C TYR A 281 24.09 1.50 4.85
N ASP A 282 22.96 1.51 5.57
CA ASP A 282 22.86 2.26 6.81
C ASP A 282 23.61 1.52 7.93
N LYS A 283 24.14 2.25 8.90
CA LYS A 283 24.99 1.64 9.94
C LYS A 283 24.29 0.54 10.74
N TYR A 284 22.95 0.54 10.83
CA TYR A 284 22.19 -0.43 11.62
C TYR A 284 22.08 -1.76 10.89
N LEU A 285 21.75 -1.73 9.59
CA LEU A 285 21.74 -2.92 8.75
C LEU A 285 23.15 -3.46 8.48
N GLU A 286 24.17 -2.58 8.37
CA GLU A 286 25.57 -3.01 8.31
C GLU A 286 26.04 -3.73 9.59
N GLU A 287 25.69 -3.20 10.77
CA GLU A 287 25.98 -3.83 12.06
C GLU A 287 25.32 -5.21 12.15
N ASP A 288 24.04 -5.30 11.77
CA ASP A 288 23.27 -6.54 11.78
C ASP A 288 23.85 -7.59 10.83
N PHE A 289 24.17 -7.21 9.59
CA PHE A 289 24.78 -8.12 8.61
C PHE A 289 26.13 -8.64 9.11
N ARG A 290 26.99 -7.77 9.65
CA ARG A 290 28.31 -8.17 10.17
C ARG A 290 28.18 -9.15 11.34
N ALA A 291 27.19 -8.96 12.22
CA ALA A 291 26.90 -9.89 13.29
C ALA A 291 26.42 -11.24 12.74
N ALA A 292 25.47 -11.25 11.81
CA ALA A 292 24.97 -12.46 11.18
C ALA A 292 26.07 -13.25 10.44
N ALA A 293 26.93 -12.55 9.70
CA ALA A 293 28.08 -13.14 9.01
C ALA A 293 29.10 -13.74 9.98
N THR A 294 29.38 -13.05 11.09
CA THR A 294 30.26 -13.57 12.16
C THR A 294 29.69 -14.84 12.79
N ASP A 295 28.39 -14.86 13.09
CA ASP A 295 27.70 -16.01 13.66
C ASP A 295 27.66 -17.22 12.70
N ALA A 296 27.63 -16.95 11.39
CA ALA A 296 27.75 -17.96 10.34
C ALA A 296 29.20 -18.49 10.15
N GLY A 297 30.18 -17.96 10.89
CA GLY A 297 31.59 -18.35 10.80
C GLY A 297 32.38 -17.63 9.70
N HIS A 298 31.81 -16.56 9.13
CA HIS A 298 32.38 -15.78 8.04
C HIS A 298 32.49 -14.29 8.39
N PRO A 299 33.26 -13.91 9.43
CA PRO A 299 33.44 -12.51 9.81
C PRO A 299 34.09 -11.64 8.73
N GLU A 300 34.68 -12.25 7.69
CA GLU A 300 35.25 -11.59 6.52
C GLU A 300 34.22 -11.19 5.45
N TRP A 301 32.96 -11.62 5.57
CA TRP A 301 31.93 -11.25 4.60
C TRP A 301 31.45 -9.82 4.84
N GLU A 302 31.64 -8.99 3.83
CA GLU A 302 31.09 -7.63 3.72
C GLU A 302 29.85 -7.60 2.80
N LEU A 303 29.08 -6.51 2.86
CA LEU A 303 27.97 -6.25 1.92
C LEU A 303 28.47 -6.26 0.45
N PRO A 304 27.57 -6.46 -0.54
CA PRO A 304 27.96 -6.46 -1.94
C PRO A 304 28.66 -5.16 -2.37
N ASP A 305 29.76 -5.28 -3.09
CA ASP A 305 30.54 -4.18 -3.67
C ASP A 305 30.66 -4.29 -5.20
N ASP A 306 29.98 -5.28 -5.80
CA ASP A 306 30.09 -5.68 -7.20
C ASP A 306 28.72 -5.80 -7.90
N ALA A 307 27.69 -5.18 -7.31
CA ALA A 307 26.30 -5.22 -7.77
C ALA A 307 25.90 -4.08 -8.73
N GLY A 308 26.82 -3.19 -9.08
CA GLY A 308 26.60 -2.11 -10.05
C GLY A 308 25.79 -0.93 -9.52
N GLU A 309 25.31 -0.13 -10.46
CA GLU A 309 24.53 1.10 -10.26
C GLU A 309 23.05 0.91 -10.66
N TYR A 310 22.19 1.86 -10.28
CA TYR A 310 20.74 1.80 -10.48
C TYR A 310 20.29 1.38 -11.90
N ASN A 311 21.00 1.85 -12.93
CA ASN A 311 20.61 1.74 -14.34
C ASN A 311 21.41 0.71 -15.13
N ASP A 312 22.26 -0.08 -14.47
CA ASP A 312 22.99 -1.15 -15.15
C ASP A 312 22.04 -2.28 -15.59
N ALA A 313 22.45 -3.07 -16.58
CA ALA A 313 21.84 -4.36 -16.87
C ALA A 313 22.48 -5.46 -16.00
N PRO A 314 21.81 -6.60 -15.74
CA PRO A 314 22.36 -7.66 -14.90
C PRO A 314 23.75 -8.14 -15.35
N ASP A 315 23.93 -8.32 -16.66
CA ASP A 315 25.17 -8.81 -17.27
C ASP A 315 26.33 -7.80 -17.29
N ASP A 316 26.07 -6.52 -16.97
CA ASP A 316 27.11 -5.52 -16.78
C ASP A 316 27.75 -5.62 -15.37
N THR A 317 27.16 -6.43 -14.49
CA THR A 317 27.58 -6.55 -13.09
C THR A 317 28.14 -7.94 -12.79
N ARG A 318 29.16 -8.00 -11.93
CA ARG A 318 29.67 -9.28 -11.44
C ARG A 318 28.67 -9.97 -10.52
N PHE A 319 27.86 -9.20 -9.78
CA PHE A 319 26.91 -9.79 -8.87
C PHE A 319 25.80 -10.56 -9.58
N PHE A 320 25.23 -10.03 -10.67
CA PHE A 320 24.02 -10.56 -11.31
C PHE A 320 24.24 -11.26 -12.65
N THR A 321 25.45 -11.25 -13.23
CA THR A 321 25.69 -11.83 -14.56
C THR A 321 25.23 -13.28 -14.69
N ALA A 322 24.69 -13.63 -15.87
CA ALA A 322 24.28 -14.99 -16.19
C ALA A 322 25.45 -15.97 -16.38
N ASP A 323 26.69 -15.48 -16.53
CA ASP A 323 27.89 -16.32 -16.67
C ASP A 323 28.18 -17.07 -15.36
N GLY A 324 27.54 -18.24 -15.21
CA GLY A 324 27.42 -19.01 -13.97
C GLY A 324 28.71 -19.52 -13.30
N ALA A 325 29.89 -19.23 -13.85
CA ALA A 325 31.18 -19.53 -13.24
C ALA A 325 31.80 -18.25 -12.64
N GLY A 326 31.08 -17.53 -11.79
CA GLY A 326 31.63 -16.34 -11.12
C GLY A 326 30.61 -15.34 -10.57
N ALA A 327 29.33 -15.47 -10.94
CA ALA A 327 28.28 -14.56 -10.49
C ALA A 327 28.09 -14.60 -8.97
N THR A 328 28.25 -13.46 -8.30
CA THR A 328 28.29 -13.41 -6.83
C THR A 328 26.99 -13.89 -6.21
N TYR A 329 25.82 -13.63 -6.80
CA TYR A 329 24.52 -14.09 -6.30
C TYR A 329 24.40 -15.63 -6.18
N LEU A 330 25.19 -16.38 -6.95
CA LEU A 330 25.25 -17.85 -6.92
C LEU A 330 26.36 -18.39 -6.02
N THR A 331 27.16 -17.53 -5.39
CA THR A 331 28.16 -17.96 -4.41
C THR A 331 27.50 -18.24 -3.05
N GLU A 332 28.23 -18.89 -2.15
CA GLU A 332 27.78 -19.06 -0.76
C GLU A 332 27.54 -17.72 -0.06
N LYS A 333 28.49 -16.78 -0.19
CA LYS A 333 28.37 -15.40 0.31
C LYS A 333 27.13 -14.69 -0.25
N GLY A 334 26.92 -14.76 -1.56
CA GLY A 334 25.77 -14.10 -2.20
C GLY A 334 24.43 -14.69 -1.78
N ARG A 335 24.32 -16.03 -1.71
CA ARG A 335 23.11 -16.68 -1.19
C ARG A 335 22.85 -16.34 0.28
N PHE A 336 23.89 -16.28 1.10
CA PHE A 336 23.78 -15.86 2.50
C PHE A 336 23.26 -14.42 2.60
N PHE A 337 23.88 -13.50 1.86
CA PHE A 337 23.46 -12.10 1.81
C PHE A 337 22.01 -11.95 1.34
N LEU A 338 21.61 -12.57 0.24
CA LEU A 338 20.23 -12.48 -0.29
C LEU A 338 19.21 -13.12 0.66
N THR A 339 19.58 -14.20 1.34
CA THR A 339 18.75 -14.81 2.38
C THR A 339 18.56 -13.84 3.55
N TRP A 340 19.64 -13.26 4.07
CA TRP A 340 19.58 -12.25 5.13
C TRP A 340 18.73 -11.04 4.73
N TYR A 341 19.01 -10.44 3.57
CA TYR A 341 18.35 -9.23 3.09
C TYR A 341 16.84 -9.43 2.88
N SER A 342 16.45 -10.54 2.25
CA SER A 342 15.03 -10.89 2.09
C SER A 342 14.34 -11.27 3.41
N SER A 343 15.04 -11.90 4.35
CA SER A 343 14.48 -12.28 5.66
C SER A 343 14.19 -11.05 6.51
N LYS A 344 15.02 -9.99 6.45
CA LYS A 344 14.74 -8.71 7.12
C LYS A 344 13.40 -8.12 6.72
N LEU A 345 13.06 -8.22 5.43
CA LEU A 345 11.79 -7.74 4.92
C LEU A 345 10.61 -8.56 5.47
N ILE A 346 10.73 -9.89 5.51
CA ILE A 346 9.70 -10.78 6.08
C ILE A 346 9.51 -10.50 7.58
N GLU A 347 10.60 -10.34 8.34
CA GLU A 347 10.57 -10.00 9.76
C GLU A 347 9.91 -8.64 10.02
N HIS A 348 10.24 -7.63 9.21
CA HIS A 348 9.62 -6.31 9.29
C HIS A 348 8.09 -6.38 9.13
N GLY A 349 7.65 -7.03 8.05
CA GLY A 349 6.24 -7.24 7.77
C GLY A 349 5.50 -7.97 8.89
N ASP A 350 6.07 -9.08 9.38
CA ASP A 350 5.48 -9.88 10.45
C ASP A 350 5.24 -9.06 11.72
N ARG A 351 6.22 -8.26 12.10
CA ARG A 351 6.19 -7.54 13.38
C ARG A 351 5.24 -6.35 13.35
N ILE A 352 5.22 -5.59 12.27
CA ILE A 352 4.28 -4.46 12.13
C ILE A 352 2.85 -4.97 11.98
N LEU A 353 2.62 -6.06 11.25
CA LEU A 353 1.29 -6.68 11.15
C LEU A 353 0.84 -7.33 12.46
N ASP A 354 1.77 -7.77 13.31
CA ASP A 354 1.45 -8.24 14.65
C ASP A 354 0.93 -7.10 15.52
N GLU A 355 1.54 -5.91 15.45
CA GLU A 355 1.03 -4.69 16.09
C GLU A 355 -0.30 -4.25 15.49
N ALA A 356 -0.43 -4.20 14.16
CA ALA A 356 -1.69 -3.84 13.50
C ALA A 356 -2.84 -4.76 13.94
N ASN A 357 -2.60 -6.07 13.99
CA ASN A 357 -3.59 -7.03 14.47
C ASN A 357 -3.94 -6.83 15.95
N ARG A 358 -2.97 -6.51 16.82
CA ARG A 358 -3.21 -6.17 18.22
C ARG A 358 -4.08 -4.91 18.31
N VAL A 359 -3.75 -3.89 17.53
CA VAL A 359 -4.46 -2.62 17.51
C VAL A 359 -5.88 -2.80 17.02
N PHE A 360 -6.13 -3.48 15.90
CA PHE A 360 -7.48 -3.62 15.32
C PHE A 360 -8.25 -4.86 15.81
N LEU A 361 -7.78 -5.53 16.86
CA LEU A 361 -8.41 -6.71 17.43
C LEU A 361 -9.90 -6.47 17.75
N GLY A 362 -10.78 -7.33 17.21
CA GLY A 362 -12.23 -7.24 17.38
C GLY A 362 -12.94 -6.25 16.45
N CYS A 363 -12.22 -5.45 15.65
CA CYS A 363 -12.83 -4.64 14.59
C CYS A 363 -13.23 -5.54 13.41
N THR A 364 -14.36 -5.25 12.77
CA THR A 364 -14.84 -6.02 11.60
C THR A 364 -14.22 -5.46 10.31
N VAL A 365 -12.91 -5.70 10.17
CA VAL A 365 -12.07 -5.25 9.04
C VAL A 365 -11.13 -6.36 8.62
N LYS A 366 -10.53 -6.24 7.44
CA LYS A 366 -9.35 -7.01 7.04
C LYS A 366 -8.08 -6.19 7.32
N LEU A 367 -6.95 -6.88 7.38
CA LEU A 367 -5.64 -6.24 7.26
C LEU A 367 -5.13 -6.51 5.86
N ALA A 368 -4.35 -5.61 5.28
CA ALA A 368 -3.68 -5.84 4.02
C ALA A 368 -2.21 -5.43 4.09
N ALA A 369 -1.39 -6.14 3.32
CA ALA A 369 -0.01 -5.80 3.07
C ALA A 369 0.21 -5.77 1.56
N LYS A 370 0.82 -4.69 1.08
CA LYS A 370 1.06 -4.48 -0.33
C LYS A 370 2.43 -5.03 -0.74
N VAL A 371 2.45 -5.82 -1.81
CA VAL A 371 3.67 -6.37 -2.42
C VAL A 371 3.80 -5.80 -3.83
N SER A 372 4.98 -5.24 -4.12
CA SER A 372 5.27 -4.58 -5.40
C SER A 372 5.52 -5.58 -6.54
N GLY A 373 5.08 -5.23 -7.75
CA GLY A 373 5.21 -6.04 -8.96
C GLY A 373 6.48 -5.69 -9.74
N ILE A 374 7.61 -6.28 -9.35
CA ILE A 374 8.90 -6.02 -9.99
C ILE A 374 9.06 -6.96 -11.19
N HIS A 375 8.49 -6.55 -12.32
CA HIS A 375 8.32 -7.42 -13.47
C HIS A 375 9.49 -7.39 -14.47
N TRP A 376 10.38 -6.39 -14.40
CA TRP A 376 11.56 -6.32 -15.25
C TRP A 376 12.69 -7.20 -14.71
N TRP A 377 13.51 -7.74 -15.62
CA TRP A 377 14.49 -8.80 -15.36
C TRP A 377 13.93 -10.12 -14.81
N TYR A 378 12.62 -10.29 -14.70
CA TYR A 378 12.00 -11.56 -14.28
C TYR A 378 12.36 -12.73 -15.21
N ARG A 379 12.62 -12.48 -16.50
CA ARG A 379 13.10 -13.51 -17.45
C ARG A 379 14.60 -13.70 -17.45
N HIS A 380 15.35 -12.84 -16.77
CA HIS A 380 16.78 -13.00 -16.60
C HIS A 380 17.04 -13.96 -15.43
N PRO A 381 17.95 -14.95 -15.53
CA PRO A 381 18.15 -15.96 -14.47
C PRO A 381 18.46 -15.40 -13.07
N SER A 382 18.97 -14.16 -13.00
CA SER A 382 19.28 -13.50 -11.73
C SER A 382 18.11 -12.78 -11.09
N HIS A 383 17.03 -12.48 -11.81
CA HIS A 383 15.90 -11.69 -11.30
C HIS A 383 16.36 -10.39 -10.61
N ALA A 384 17.38 -9.72 -11.15
CA ALA A 384 18.17 -8.71 -10.44
C ALA A 384 17.34 -7.62 -9.74
N ALA A 385 16.28 -7.11 -10.39
CA ALA A 385 15.43 -6.09 -9.79
C ALA A 385 14.57 -6.61 -8.62
N GLU A 386 14.08 -7.85 -8.68
CA GLU A 386 13.40 -8.49 -7.55
C GLU A 386 14.37 -8.65 -6.38
N LEU A 387 15.60 -9.09 -6.65
CA LEU A 387 16.64 -9.26 -5.64
C LEU A 387 16.97 -7.94 -4.93
N THR A 388 17.21 -6.85 -5.68
CA THR A 388 17.52 -5.54 -5.08
C THR A 388 16.34 -4.97 -4.29
N ALA A 389 15.10 -5.24 -4.72
CA ALA A 389 13.88 -4.87 -4.01
C ALA A 389 13.64 -5.67 -2.71
N GLY A 390 14.39 -6.76 -2.50
CA GLY A 390 14.30 -7.62 -1.31
C GLY A 390 13.53 -8.92 -1.53
N TYR A 391 12.98 -9.15 -2.73
CA TYR A 391 12.31 -10.39 -3.08
C TYR A 391 13.35 -11.38 -3.62
N TYR A 392 13.76 -12.32 -2.77
CA TYR A 392 14.71 -13.35 -3.19
C TYR A 392 14.01 -14.44 -4.03
N ASN A 393 13.53 -14.05 -5.21
CA ASN A 393 12.88 -14.88 -6.20
C ASN A 393 13.87 -15.27 -7.29
N LEU A 394 13.90 -16.55 -7.67
CA LEU A 394 14.68 -17.11 -8.77
C LEU A 394 13.89 -18.29 -9.37
N ASP A 395 14.25 -18.75 -10.57
CA ASP A 395 13.68 -19.98 -11.16
C ASP A 395 13.67 -21.19 -10.21
N GLY A 396 14.71 -21.31 -9.38
CA GLY A 396 14.87 -22.38 -8.39
C GLY A 396 14.44 -22.03 -6.97
N ARG A 397 13.90 -20.83 -6.73
CA ARG A 397 13.55 -20.32 -5.39
C ARG A 397 12.33 -19.39 -5.43
N ASP A 398 11.21 -19.81 -4.88
CA ASP A 398 10.03 -18.94 -4.72
C ASP A 398 10.28 -17.88 -3.63
N GLY A 399 10.38 -16.62 -4.04
CA GLY A 399 10.59 -15.47 -3.15
C GLY A 399 9.32 -14.91 -2.51
N TYR A 400 8.15 -15.23 -3.05
CA TYR A 400 6.87 -14.61 -2.66
C TYR A 400 6.05 -15.49 -1.72
N ARG A 401 6.15 -16.81 -1.86
CA ARG A 401 5.44 -17.75 -1.00
C ARG A 401 5.82 -17.67 0.48
N PRO A 402 7.08 -17.41 0.88
CA PRO A 402 7.40 -17.10 2.26
C PRO A 402 6.68 -15.86 2.80
N ILE A 403 6.49 -14.82 1.98
CA ILE A 403 5.72 -13.62 2.35
C ILE A 403 4.24 -14.00 2.56
N ALA A 404 3.64 -14.74 1.62
CA ALA A 404 2.26 -15.23 1.76
C ALA A 404 2.09 -16.09 3.03
N ARG A 405 3.06 -16.93 3.36
CA ARG A 405 3.07 -17.75 4.57
C ARG A 405 3.17 -16.91 5.84
N MET A 406 4.00 -15.88 5.84
CA MET A 406 4.08 -14.92 6.95
C MET A 406 2.71 -14.28 7.17
N LEU A 407 2.08 -13.76 6.10
CA LEU A 407 0.74 -13.17 6.15
C LEU A 407 -0.31 -14.13 6.71
N ALA A 408 -0.22 -15.43 6.39
CA ALA A 408 -1.17 -16.45 6.82
C ALA A 408 -1.32 -16.62 8.34
N ARG A 409 -0.36 -16.13 9.13
CA ARG A 409 -0.49 -16.15 10.60
C ARG A 409 -1.32 -14.98 11.14
N HIS A 410 -1.45 -13.89 10.39
CA HIS A 410 -2.22 -12.71 10.77
C HIS A 410 -3.67 -12.90 10.32
N ASP A 411 -4.61 -13.01 11.26
CA ASP A 411 -6.02 -13.22 10.91
C ASP A 411 -6.51 -12.06 10.05
N GLY A 412 -7.22 -12.40 8.97
CA GLY A 412 -7.76 -11.41 8.04
C GLY A 412 -6.73 -10.69 7.17
N ALA A 413 -5.45 -11.07 7.19
CA ALA A 413 -4.44 -10.49 6.30
C ALA A 413 -4.67 -10.86 4.83
N VAL A 414 -4.57 -9.87 3.95
CA VAL A 414 -4.70 -9.97 2.50
C VAL A 414 -3.38 -9.56 1.86
N LEU A 415 -2.91 -10.34 0.89
CA LEU A 415 -1.80 -9.94 0.03
C LEU A 415 -2.35 -9.08 -1.10
N ASN A 416 -2.07 -7.78 -1.09
CA ASN A 416 -2.44 -6.88 -2.17
C ASN A 416 -1.27 -6.76 -3.17
N PHE A 417 -1.51 -7.08 -4.45
CA PHE A 417 -0.46 -7.15 -5.47
C PHE A 417 -0.73 -6.22 -6.65
N THR A 418 0.29 -5.54 -7.17
CA THR A 418 0.16 -4.61 -8.30
C THR A 418 0.44 -5.28 -9.66
N CYS A 419 0.46 -4.50 -10.75
CA CYS A 419 0.69 -4.93 -12.14
C CYS A 419 -0.41 -5.79 -12.78
N ALA A 420 -1.62 -5.84 -12.19
CA ALA A 420 -2.69 -6.71 -12.66
C ALA A 420 -3.24 -6.37 -14.06
N GLU A 421 -2.91 -5.21 -14.61
CA GLU A 421 -3.32 -4.74 -15.93
C GLU A 421 -2.27 -5.01 -17.03
N MET A 422 -1.02 -5.28 -16.64
CA MET A 422 0.11 -5.37 -17.56
C MET A 422 0.11 -6.67 -18.36
N ARG A 423 0.63 -6.58 -19.60
CA ARG A 423 0.86 -7.73 -20.49
C ARG A 423 2.30 -7.76 -20.94
N ASN A 424 2.85 -8.96 -21.16
CA ASN A 424 4.23 -9.14 -21.59
C ASN A 424 4.51 -8.43 -22.91
N SER A 425 3.57 -8.54 -23.85
CA SER A 425 3.64 -7.88 -25.17
C SER A 425 3.62 -6.35 -25.16
N GLU A 426 3.38 -5.72 -24.00
CA GLU A 426 3.43 -4.25 -23.83
C GLU A 426 4.81 -3.78 -23.34
N GLN A 427 5.71 -4.71 -23.04
CA GLN A 427 7.01 -4.44 -22.43
C GLN A 427 8.11 -4.48 -23.49
N ALA A 428 9.14 -3.66 -23.31
CA ALA A 428 10.33 -3.68 -24.14
C ALA A 428 11.09 -5.02 -23.97
N GLU A 429 11.63 -5.56 -25.06
CA GLU A 429 12.30 -6.87 -25.05
C GLU A 429 13.56 -6.85 -24.17
N GLU A 430 14.30 -5.73 -24.24
CA GLU A 430 15.49 -5.42 -23.46
C GLU A 430 15.26 -5.38 -21.95
N ALA A 431 14.01 -5.20 -21.50
CA ALA A 431 13.68 -5.21 -20.07
C ALA A 431 13.58 -6.63 -19.50
N MET A 432 13.62 -7.67 -20.35
CA MET A 432 13.41 -9.08 -19.97
C MET A 432 12.20 -9.26 -19.03
N SER A 433 11.14 -8.53 -19.37
CA SER A 433 9.99 -8.30 -18.50
C SER A 433 8.92 -9.38 -18.66
N ALA A 434 8.31 -9.80 -17.54
CA ALA A 434 7.28 -10.84 -17.51
C ALA A 434 6.19 -10.60 -16.44
N PRO A 435 5.41 -9.50 -16.55
CA PRO A 435 4.36 -9.20 -15.57
C PRO A 435 3.26 -10.27 -15.50
N GLU A 436 2.93 -10.96 -16.60
CA GLU A 436 1.84 -11.95 -16.59
C GLU A 436 2.21 -13.18 -15.75
N GLU A 437 3.42 -13.71 -15.92
CA GLU A 437 3.95 -14.83 -15.15
C GLU A 437 4.17 -14.44 -13.69
N LEU A 438 4.66 -13.22 -13.43
CA LEU A 438 4.84 -12.72 -12.06
C LEU A 438 3.50 -12.64 -11.31
N VAL A 439 2.46 -12.03 -11.90
CA VAL A 439 1.11 -12.00 -11.29
C VAL A 439 0.60 -13.42 -11.05
N GLN A 440 0.79 -14.32 -12.02
CA GLN A 440 0.39 -15.71 -11.88
C GLN A 440 1.10 -16.41 -10.71
N GLN A 441 2.41 -16.18 -10.54
CA GLN A 441 3.21 -16.73 -9.44
C GLN A 441 2.70 -16.22 -8.09
N VAL A 442 2.58 -14.90 -7.91
CA VAL A 442 2.28 -14.29 -6.61
C VAL A 442 0.86 -14.63 -6.15
N LEU A 443 -0.14 -14.55 -7.04
CA LEU A 443 -1.51 -14.92 -6.69
C LEU A 443 -1.61 -16.42 -6.35
N SER A 444 -0.88 -17.27 -7.08
CA SER A 444 -0.82 -18.70 -6.78
C SER A 444 -0.18 -18.99 -5.43
N ALA A 445 0.87 -18.26 -5.07
CA ALA A 445 1.53 -18.36 -3.77
C ALA A 445 0.56 -18.02 -2.63
N GLY A 446 -0.19 -16.92 -2.76
CA GLY A 446 -1.22 -16.52 -1.79
C GLY A 446 -2.31 -17.57 -1.60
N TRP A 447 -2.95 -18.02 -2.68
CA TRP A 447 -3.99 -19.06 -2.61
C TRP A 447 -3.47 -20.38 -2.04
N ARG A 448 -2.22 -20.75 -2.34
CA ARG A 448 -1.60 -21.99 -1.85
C ARG A 448 -1.33 -21.97 -0.35
N GLU A 449 -1.01 -20.82 0.22
CA GLU A 449 -0.90 -20.63 1.68
C GLU A 449 -2.27 -20.34 2.35
N GLY A 450 -3.36 -20.36 1.58
CA GLY A 450 -4.73 -20.23 2.09
C GLY A 450 -5.12 -18.83 2.51
N ILE A 451 -4.41 -17.81 2.02
CA ILE A 451 -4.74 -16.40 2.25
C ILE A 451 -5.55 -15.81 1.11
N GLU A 452 -6.22 -14.70 1.41
CA GLU A 452 -6.87 -13.89 0.39
C GLU A 452 -5.82 -13.05 -0.35
N VAL A 453 -6.05 -12.83 -1.64
CA VAL A 453 -5.20 -11.98 -2.49
C VAL A 453 -6.07 -10.92 -3.14
N ALA A 454 -5.59 -9.69 -3.22
CA ALA A 454 -6.21 -8.56 -3.91
C ALA A 454 -5.26 -8.02 -4.99
N CYS A 455 -5.80 -7.22 -5.91
CA CYS A 455 -4.99 -6.70 -7.01
C CYS A 455 -5.19 -5.21 -7.29
N GLU A 456 -4.14 -4.58 -7.81
CA GLU A 456 -4.11 -3.21 -8.31
C GLU A 456 -3.54 -3.15 -9.73
N ASN A 457 -3.92 -2.12 -10.50
CA ASN A 457 -3.15 -1.73 -11.67
C ASN A 457 -1.96 -0.84 -11.26
N ALA A 458 -0.80 -1.09 -11.86
CA ALA A 458 0.42 -0.35 -11.54
C ALA A 458 0.43 1.06 -12.17
N LEU A 459 -0.05 1.18 -13.41
CA LEU A 459 -0.06 2.45 -14.16
C LEU A 459 -1.49 2.89 -14.52
N PRO A 460 -1.75 4.19 -14.69
CA PRO A 460 -3.05 4.68 -15.17
C PRO A 460 -3.37 4.15 -16.56
N ARG A 461 -4.48 3.39 -16.69
CA ARG A 461 -4.90 2.76 -17.96
C ARG A 461 -6.41 2.85 -18.13
N TYR A 462 -6.86 3.38 -19.26
CA TYR A 462 -8.29 3.60 -19.55
C TYR A 462 -8.83 2.74 -20.69
N ASP A 463 -8.01 1.86 -21.26
CA ASP A 463 -8.29 1.04 -22.43
C ASP A 463 -8.88 -0.33 -22.05
N ARG A 464 -9.67 -0.91 -22.96
CA ARG A 464 -10.36 -2.19 -22.75
C ARG A 464 -9.41 -3.36 -22.57
N ARG A 465 -8.20 -3.28 -23.15
CA ARG A 465 -7.17 -4.32 -23.04
C ARG A 465 -6.64 -4.45 -21.61
N ALA A 466 -6.33 -3.33 -20.94
CA ALA A 466 -5.98 -3.31 -19.53
C ALA A 466 -7.10 -3.89 -18.65
N TYR A 467 -8.35 -3.45 -18.85
CA TYR A 467 -9.50 -3.97 -18.10
C TYR A 467 -9.70 -5.47 -18.27
N ASN A 468 -9.57 -5.99 -19.49
CA ASN A 468 -9.68 -7.43 -19.77
C ASN A 468 -8.56 -8.24 -19.09
N GLN A 469 -7.35 -7.68 -19.00
CA GLN A 469 -6.24 -8.32 -18.28
C GLN A 469 -6.51 -8.37 -16.76
N MET A 470 -7.01 -7.28 -16.19
CA MET A 470 -7.40 -7.25 -14.77
C MET A 470 -8.55 -8.23 -14.48
N LEU A 471 -9.54 -8.33 -15.38
CA LEU A 471 -10.63 -9.30 -15.28
C LEU A 471 -10.13 -10.74 -15.32
N LYS A 472 -9.16 -11.04 -16.20
CA LYS A 472 -8.48 -12.34 -16.26
C LYS A 472 -7.81 -12.65 -14.93
N ASN A 473 -7.02 -11.73 -14.40
CA ASN A 473 -6.32 -11.94 -13.14
C ASN A 473 -7.26 -12.03 -11.93
N ALA A 474 -8.39 -11.30 -11.95
CA ALA A 474 -9.38 -11.32 -10.88
C ALA A 474 -10.11 -12.67 -10.75
N ARG A 475 -10.35 -13.35 -11.89
CA ARG A 475 -10.93 -14.69 -11.99
C ARG A 475 -10.14 -15.49 -13.04
N PRO A 476 -9.01 -16.10 -12.65
CA PRO A 476 -8.08 -16.73 -13.60
C PRO A 476 -8.67 -17.92 -14.37
N ASN A 477 -9.78 -18.49 -13.90
CA ASN A 477 -10.47 -19.60 -14.55
C ASN A 477 -11.94 -19.27 -14.87
N GLY A 478 -12.23 -17.97 -15.06
CA GLY A 478 -13.56 -17.47 -15.40
C GLY A 478 -14.60 -17.57 -14.28
N VAL A 479 -15.87 -17.44 -14.68
CA VAL A 479 -17.05 -17.59 -13.83
C VAL A 479 -17.33 -19.07 -13.57
N ASP A 480 -17.55 -19.42 -12.31
CA ASP A 480 -18.00 -20.74 -11.89
C ASP A 480 -19.53 -20.77 -11.76
N LEU A 481 -20.18 -21.43 -12.71
CA LEU A 481 -21.64 -21.64 -12.69
C LEU A 481 -22.10 -22.64 -11.62
N GLY A 482 -21.16 -23.31 -10.94
CA GLY A 482 -21.42 -24.16 -9.77
C GLY A 482 -21.48 -23.40 -8.45
N GLY A 483 -21.15 -22.10 -8.43
CA GLY A 483 -21.18 -21.25 -7.24
C GLY A 483 -19.88 -20.49 -7.03
N VAL A 484 -19.21 -20.70 -5.90
CA VAL A 484 -17.99 -19.96 -5.52
C VAL A 484 -16.79 -20.44 -6.32
N PRO A 485 -16.09 -19.59 -7.10
CA PRO A 485 -14.90 -19.97 -7.84
C PRO A 485 -13.81 -20.50 -6.93
N ALA A 486 -13.09 -21.52 -7.40
CA ALA A 486 -11.92 -22.05 -6.71
C ALA A 486 -10.83 -20.98 -6.50
N ARG A 487 -10.70 -20.04 -7.45
CA ARG A 487 -9.72 -18.94 -7.42
C ARG A 487 -10.39 -17.66 -7.88
N ARG A 488 -10.43 -16.68 -6.99
CA ARG A 488 -10.96 -15.34 -7.23
C ARG A 488 -10.27 -14.39 -6.25
N VAL A 489 -9.84 -13.25 -6.73
CA VAL A 489 -9.25 -12.21 -5.87
C VAL A 489 -10.32 -11.65 -4.91
N ALA A 490 -9.92 -11.15 -3.76
CA ALA A 490 -10.81 -10.61 -2.74
C ALA A 490 -11.38 -9.25 -3.15
N ALA A 491 -10.57 -8.43 -3.82
CA ALA A 491 -10.93 -7.13 -4.35
C ALA A 491 -9.97 -6.72 -5.47
N VAL A 492 -10.40 -5.75 -6.27
CA VAL A 492 -9.51 -4.99 -7.15
C VAL A 492 -9.60 -3.51 -6.82
N THR A 493 -8.46 -2.85 -6.69
CA THR A 493 -8.39 -1.40 -6.48
C THR A 493 -7.80 -0.72 -7.71
N TYR A 494 -8.58 0.16 -8.33
CA TYR A 494 -8.20 0.86 -9.55
C TYR A 494 -7.45 2.18 -9.25
N LEU A 495 -6.26 2.32 -9.81
CA LEU A 495 -5.42 3.51 -9.80
C LEU A 495 -5.71 4.36 -11.05
N ARG A 496 -6.23 5.59 -10.94
CA ARG A 496 -6.73 6.34 -9.77
C ARG A 496 -7.93 7.18 -10.21
N LEU A 497 -8.71 7.70 -9.27
CA LEU A 497 -9.74 8.71 -9.53
C LEU A 497 -9.11 9.97 -10.14
N THR A 498 -9.49 10.27 -11.38
CA THR A 498 -9.09 11.48 -12.11
C THR A 498 -10.27 12.00 -12.92
N ASP A 499 -10.24 13.27 -13.32
CA ASP A 499 -11.22 13.80 -14.28
C ASP A 499 -11.18 13.05 -15.61
N GLU A 500 -10.00 12.53 -15.98
CA GLU A 500 -9.80 11.72 -17.18
C GLU A 500 -10.53 10.37 -17.10
N LEU A 501 -10.48 9.67 -15.95
CA LEU A 501 -11.25 8.45 -15.72
C LEU A 501 -12.75 8.70 -15.92
N LEU A 502 -13.21 9.85 -15.44
CA LEU A 502 -14.62 10.25 -15.46
C LEU A 502 -15.04 10.90 -16.79
N ALA A 503 -14.19 10.97 -17.80
CA ALA A 503 -14.52 11.60 -19.08
C ALA A 503 -15.10 10.60 -20.11
N GLY A 504 -16.20 10.99 -20.77
CA GLY A 504 -16.73 10.39 -22.00
C GLY A 504 -16.69 8.85 -22.06
N ASN A 505 -16.08 8.32 -23.14
CA ASN A 505 -15.91 6.88 -23.34
C ASN A 505 -15.07 6.18 -22.26
N LYS A 506 -14.10 6.83 -21.63
CA LYS A 506 -13.27 6.22 -20.57
C LYS A 506 -14.13 5.83 -19.39
N TYR A 507 -15.05 6.71 -18.99
CA TYR A 507 -16.02 6.41 -17.95
C TYR A 507 -16.99 5.30 -18.36
N ARG A 508 -17.45 5.26 -19.62
CA ARG A 508 -18.32 4.17 -20.12
C ARG A 508 -17.60 2.81 -20.12
N ALA A 509 -16.35 2.77 -20.54
CA ALA A 509 -15.51 1.57 -20.49
C ALA A 509 -15.28 1.12 -19.04
N PHE A 510 -14.96 2.06 -18.14
CA PHE A 510 -14.80 1.79 -16.71
C PHE A 510 -16.08 1.22 -16.06
N ARG A 511 -17.26 1.78 -16.38
CA ARG A 511 -18.55 1.22 -15.92
C ARG A 511 -18.76 -0.22 -16.39
N THR A 512 -18.38 -0.51 -17.64
CA THR A 512 -18.45 -1.87 -18.18
C THR A 512 -17.49 -2.79 -17.43
N PHE A 513 -16.28 -2.33 -17.14
CA PHE A 513 -15.30 -3.06 -16.33
C PHE A 513 -15.85 -3.38 -14.94
N VAL A 514 -16.40 -2.40 -14.21
CA VAL A 514 -17.04 -2.61 -12.91
C VAL A 514 -18.15 -3.66 -13.02
N ARG A 515 -19.05 -3.54 -14.00
CA ARG A 515 -20.12 -4.52 -14.24
C ARG A 515 -19.58 -5.94 -14.48
N LYS A 516 -18.50 -6.09 -15.24
CA LYS A 516 -17.86 -7.39 -15.50
C LYS A 516 -17.13 -7.92 -14.27
N MET A 517 -16.53 -7.07 -13.45
CA MET A 517 -15.96 -7.47 -12.16
C MET A 517 -17.03 -8.01 -11.22
N HIS A 518 -18.23 -7.45 -11.28
CA HIS A 518 -19.41 -7.91 -10.55
C HIS A 518 -20.09 -9.14 -11.15
N ALA A 519 -19.46 -9.82 -12.13
CA ALA A 519 -20.04 -10.97 -12.81
C ALA A 519 -21.43 -10.67 -13.42
N ASP A 520 -21.55 -9.49 -14.05
CA ASP A 520 -22.79 -8.95 -14.61
C ASP A 520 -23.94 -8.78 -13.59
N GLN A 521 -23.62 -8.73 -12.29
CA GLN A 521 -24.58 -8.41 -11.23
C GLN A 521 -24.62 -6.91 -10.92
N ASP A 522 -25.73 -6.46 -10.33
CA ASP A 522 -25.80 -5.11 -9.74
C ASP A 522 -24.88 -5.02 -8.52
N TYR A 523 -24.58 -3.79 -8.10
CA TYR A 523 -23.80 -3.55 -6.89
C TYR A 523 -24.44 -4.27 -5.68
N CYS A 524 -23.61 -5.02 -4.95
CA CYS A 524 -24.02 -5.72 -3.74
C CYS A 524 -23.30 -5.14 -2.52
N ALA A 525 -24.06 -4.50 -1.63
CA ALA A 525 -23.50 -3.80 -0.47
C ALA A 525 -23.02 -4.72 0.67
N ASP A 526 -23.48 -5.98 0.69
CA ASP A 526 -23.22 -6.94 1.77
C ASP A 526 -22.26 -8.04 1.29
N PRO A 527 -21.01 -8.04 1.76
CA PRO A 527 -20.03 -9.07 1.41
C PRO A 527 -20.42 -10.50 1.73
N ALA A 528 -21.35 -10.72 2.67
CA ALA A 528 -21.84 -12.06 2.96
C ALA A 528 -22.58 -12.69 1.78
N GLN A 529 -23.26 -11.89 0.94
CA GLN A 529 -24.06 -12.39 -0.19
C GLN A 529 -23.20 -12.93 -1.34
N TYR A 530 -21.94 -12.47 -1.46
CA TYR A 530 -20.98 -12.97 -2.44
C TYR A 530 -19.85 -13.83 -1.82
N HIS A 531 -20.13 -14.42 -0.66
CA HIS A 531 -19.26 -15.36 0.06
C HIS A 531 -17.92 -14.77 0.54
N ARG A 532 -17.93 -13.51 0.96
CA ARG A 532 -16.78 -12.81 1.57
C ARG A 532 -17.18 -12.09 2.87
N PRO A 533 -17.84 -12.74 3.84
CA PRO A 533 -18.28 -12.06 5.05
C PRO A 533 -17.08 -11.45 5.79
N LEU A 534 -17.21 -10.17 6.17
CA LEU A 534 -16.29 -9.55 7.10
C LEU A 534 -16.61 -10.05 8.50
N LYS A 535 -15.59 -10.45 9.24
CA LYS A 535 -15.69 -10.90 10.62
C LYS A 535 -14.81 -10.02 11.52
N PRO A 536 -15.11 -9.92 12.82
CA PRO A 536 -14.19 -9.33 13.78
C PRO A 536 -12.81 -10.00 13.70
N LEU A 537 -11.75 -9.21 13.63
CA LEU A 537 -10.38 -9.72 13.62
C LEU A 537 -10.10 -10.50 14.90
N GLU A 538 -9.55 -11.70 14.74
CA GLU A 538 -8.99 -12.49 15.82
C GLU A 538 -7.49 -12.20 15.99
N ARG A 539 -6.92 -12.61 17.12
CA ARG A 539 -5.48 -12.41 17.37
C ARG A 539 -4.66 -13.28 16.41
N SER A 540 -3.56 -12.73 15.88
CA SER A 540 -2.58 -13.48 15.09
C SER A 540 -2.18 -14.79 15.75
N ARG A 541 -2.06 -15.85 14.94
CA ARG A 541 -1.51 -17.15 15.36
C ARG A 541 -0.06 -16.99 15.80
N PRO A 542 0.53 -17.93 16.57
CA PRO A 542 1.92 -17.82 17.02
C PRO A 542 2.90 -17.53 15.87
N ALA A 543 3.96 -16.77 16.17
CA ALA A 543 5.01 -16.45 15.21
C ALA A 543 5.60 -17.73 14.60
N VAL A 544 5.83 -17.70 13.29
CA VAL A 544 6.41 -18.81 12.54
C VAL A 544 7.91 -18.55 12.43
N PRO A 545 8.78 -19.47 12.90
CA PRO A 545 10.23 -19.33 12.76
C PRO A 545 10.66 -19.16 11.29
N MET A 546 11.72 -18.38 11.04
CA MET A 546 12.17 -18.04 9.69
C MET A 546 12.53 -19.28 8.85
N ASP A 547 13.16 -20.30 9.44
CA ASP A 547 13.44 -21.57 8.76
C ASP A 547 12.16 -22.22 8.21
N ARG A 548 11.05 -22.16 8.97
CA ARG A 548 9.73 -22.65 8.53
C ARG A 548 9.04 -21.77 7.49
N LEU A 549 9.29 -20.47 7.51
CA LEU A 549 8.85 -19.56 6.46
C LEU A 549 9.59 -19.87 5.14
N LEU A 550 10.88 -20.19 5.23
CA LEU A 550 11.72 -20.50 4.07
C LEU A 550 11.59 -21.95 3.57
N ASP A 551 11.01 -22.88 4.34
CA ASP A 551 10.70 -24.26 3.89
C ASP A 551 9.84 -24.30 2.59
N VAL A 552 9.15 -23.21 2.23
CA VAL A 552 8.35 -23.09 0.99
C VAL A 552 9.01 -22.36 -0.16
N THR A 553 10.29 -22.07 -0.08
CA THR A 553 11.01 -21.49 -1.22
C THR A 553 11.21 -22.49 -2.35
N THR A 554 10.88 -23.77 -2.16
CA THR A 554 10.90 -24.75 -3.27
C THR A 554 9.79 -24.38 -4.27
N PRO A 555 10.12 -24.11 -5.55
CA PRO A 555 9.14 -23.72 -6.54
C PRO A 555 8.07 -24.80 -6.75
N GLU A 556 6.84 -24.36 -6.87
CA GLU A 556 5.71 -25.18 -7.30
C GLU A 556 5.06 -24.51 -8.50
N ALA A 557 4.67 -25.29 -9.50
CA ALA A 557 4.02 -24.76 -10.71
C ALA A 557 2.84 -23.84 -10.34
N PRO A 558 2.76 -22.62 -10.90
CA PRO A 558 1.64 -21.74 -10.60
C PRO A 558 0.32 -22.36 -11.07
N TYR A 559 -0.79 -21.95 -10.47
CA TYR A 559 -2.09 -22.39 -10.93
C TYR A 559 -2.34 -21.91 -12.36
N PRO A 560 -2.92 -22.73 -13.25
CA PRO A 560 -3.14 -22.34 -14.64
C PRO A 560 -4.14 -21.20 -14.72
N PHE A 561 -3.82 -20.18 -15.51
CA PHE A 561 -4.74 -19.10 -15.86
C PHE A 561 -5.20 -19.31 -17.30
N ASP A 562 -6.47 -19.03 -17.56
CA ASP A 562 -7.00 -19.03 -18.91
C ASP A 562 -6.33 -17.92 -19.74
N PRO A 563 -6.18 -18.08 -21.06
CA PRO A 563 -5.48 -17.11 -21.90
C PRO A 563 -6.19 -15.74 -21.93
N GLU A 564 -7.51 -15.73 -21.79
CA GLU A 564 -8.36 -14.53 -21.83
C GLU A 564 -9.49 -14.66 -20.80
N THR A 565 -10.06 -13.53 -20.39
CA THR A 565 -11.26 -13.53 -19.53
C THR A 565 -12.50 -13.92 -20.32
N ASP A 566 -13.40 -14.69 -19.69
CA ASP A 566 -14.74 -15.00 -20.17
C ASP A 566 -15.72 -13.82 -20.04
N MET A 567 -15.38 -12.82 -19.22
CA MET A 567 -16.21 -11.65 -18.91
C MET A 567 -15.65 -10.39 -19.55
N SER A 568 -15.30 -10.45 -20.84
CA SER A 568 -14.66 -9.34 -21.54
C SER A 568 -15.51 -8.06 -21.56
N VAL A 569 -14.85 -6.91 -21.43
CA VAL A 569 -15.43 -5.61 -21.77
C VAL A 569 -15.48 -5.37 -23.28
N GLY A 570 -15.10 -6.34 -24.13
CA GLY A 570 -14.98 -6.17 -25.58
C GLY A 570 -13.58 -5.73 -26.02
N GLY A 571 -13.36 -5.63 -27.33
CA GLY A 571 -12.09 -5.24 -27.96
C GLY A 571 -12.23 -4.09 -28.94
N ASP A 572 -11.42 -4.08 -30.01
CA ASP A 572 -11.30 -2.95 -30.96
C ASP A 572 -12.63 -2.46 -31.56
N LEU A 573 -13.57 -3.37 -31.83
CA LEU A 573 -14.88 -3.01 -32.37
C LEU A 573 -15.72 -2.22 -31.34
N ALA A 574 -15.65 -2.59 -30.06
CA ALA A 574 -16.34 -1.87 -29.00
C ALA A 574 -15.73 -0.47 -28.80
N GLU A 575 -14.40 -0.36 -28.88
CA GLU A 575 -13.74 0.96 -28.86
C GLU A 575 -14.14 1.84 -30.05
N LEU A 576 -14.27 1.26 -31.24
CA LEU A 576 -14.72 1.99 -32.43
C LEU A 576 -16.14 2.53 -32.25
N ILE A 577 -17.05 1.71 -31.70
CA ILE A 577 -18.42 2.11 -31.40
C ILE A 577 -18.43 3.28 -30.39
N ASP A 578 -17.65 3.20 -29.32
CA ASP A 578 -17.56 4.30 -28.35
C ASP A 578 -17.06 5.61 -28.97
N ARG A 579 -16.05 5.53 -29.86
CA ARG A 579 -15.54 6.71 -30.58
C ARG A 579 -16.61 7.32 -31.50
N VAL A 580 -17.51 6.52 -32.06
CA VAL A 580 -18.63 7.01 -32.87
C VAL A 580 -19.66 7.72 -31.97
N PHE A 581 -19.99 7.15 -30.81
CA PHE A 581 -20.90 7.78 -29.86
C PHE A 581 -20.36 9.13 -29.34
N ASP A 582 -19.08 9.22 -28.99
CA ASP A 582 -18.46 10.48 -28.57
C ASP A 582 -18.55 11.57 -29.66
N LYS A 583 -18.36 11.20 -30.93
CA LYS A 583 -18.50 12.14 -32.05
C LYS A 583 -19.94 12.61 -32.23
N ILE A 584 -20.92 11.74 -31.95
CA ILE A 584 -22.34 12.09 -32.02
C ILE A 584 -22.70 13.02 -30.86
N GLU A 585 -22.31 12.70 -29.63
CA GLU A 585 -22.55 13.56 -28.45
C GLU A 585 -21.93 14.95 -28.63
N TRP A 586 -20.73 15.05 -29.21
CA TRP A 586 -20.08 16.34 -29.53
C TRP A 586 -20.81 17.15 -30.62
N ILE A 587 -21.58 16.53 -31.50
CA ILE A 587 -22.37 17.23 -32.53
C ILE A 587 -23.67 17.81 -31.94
N PHE A 588 -24.14 17.27 -30.81
CA PHE A 588 -25.41 17.63 -30.18
C PHE A 588 -25.27 18.39 -28.84
N CYS A 589 -24.04 18.66 -28.39
CA CYS A 589 -23.70 19.59 -27.31
C CYS A 589 -23.05 20.84 -27.90
#